data_AF-A0A1G9YNU1-F1
#
_entry.id   AF-A0A1G9YNU1-F1
#
_cell.length_a   1.000
_cell.length_b   1.000
_cell.length_c   1.000
_cell.angle_alpha   90.00
_cell.angle_beta   90.00
_cell.angle_gamma   90.00
#
_symmetry.space_group_name_H-M   'P 1'
#
loop_
_entity.id
_entity.type
_entity.pdbx_description
1 polymer ?
#
loop_
_entity_poly.entity_id
_entity_poly.type
_entity_poly.pdbx_seq_one_letter_code
_entity_poly.pdbx_strand_id
1 'polypeptide(L)'
;MDASVTSAVIGAVAVGGTALGTVLGGWVQARGGQAQARAAQQAAQIAAQATHHQALYDRRWSLLAAYLRAASECMEAADQLYTTDSLPDARRRWHAFTLAHAEAELAAPAALLDPVDDLRKAVGRMYWTAQQAAPAARAVKELRRRAKQGEPAAVRAREAVGRLWELDDRFTPAQRESSQEFTDAAQALDAVSGFGSEQAALLLDRTQRHWEAAASERETRKEDHIRVRRELVSAARNVFGTDRF
;
A
#
# COMPACT_ATOMS: atom_id res chain seq x y z
N MET A 1 57.55 13.23 54.30
CA MET A 1 58.82 13.25 53.57
C MET A 1 58.57 13.15 52.07
N ASP A 2 58.57 14.22 51.27
CA ASP A 2 58.07 15.59 51.44
C ASP A 2 57.88 16.14 50.03
N ALA A 3 56.69 16.67 49.79
CA ALA A 3 56.19 17.17 48.51
C ALA A 3 56.63 18.62 48.22
N SER A 4 57.86 18.99 48.56
CA SER A 4 58.30 20.40 48.57
C SER A 4 59.39 20.76 47.55
N VAL A 5 59.85 19.85 46.70
CA VAL A 5 60.90 20.14 45.68
C VAL A 5 60.41 20.03 44.23
N THR A 6 59.23 19.44 43.98
CA THR A 6 58.73 19.21 42.61
C THR A 6 57.76 20.29 42.11
N SER A 7 57.23 21.15 42.99
CA SER A 7 56.27 22.20 42.62
C SER A 7 56.89 23.55 42.23
N ALA A 8 58.18 23.77 42.54
CA ALA A 8 58.84 25.07 42.31
C ALA A 8 59.53 25.20 40.93
N VAL A 9 59.82 24.10 40.23
CA VAL A 9 60.48 24.12 38.90
C VAL A 9 59.46 24.10 37.75
N ILE A 10 58.24 23.62 37.99
CA ILE A 10 57.15 23.61 36.99
C ILE A 10 56.45 25.00 36.90
N GLY A 11 56.55 25.82 37.94
CA GLY A 11 55.98 27.18 37.97
C GLY A 11 56.75 28.24 37.16
N ALA A 12 58.03 28.02 36.85
CA ALA A 12 58.87 29.04 36.20
C ALA A 12 59.01 28.86 34.66
N VAL A 13 58.74 27.67 34.12
CA VAL A 13 58.74 27.43 32.66
C VAL A 13 57.40 27.82 32.02
N ALA A 14 56.32 27.88 32.80
CA ALA A 14 54.98 28.22 32.32
C ALA A 14 54.72 29.73 32.12
N VAL A 15 55.61 30.61 32.57
CA VAL A 15 55.43 32.08 32.48
C VAL A 15 56.46 32.76 31.57
N GLY A 16 57.59 32.10 31.27
CA GLY A 16 58.62 32.64 30.36
C GLY A 16 58.35 32.42 28.87
N GLY A 17 57.55 31.41 28.49
CA GLY A 17 57.21 31.12 27.09
C GLY A 17 56.04 31.93 26.52
N THR A 18 55.25 32.56 27.39
CA THR A 18 53.91 33.09 27.06
C THR A 18 53.94 34.51 26.48
N ALA A 19 55.05 35.24 26.59
CA ALA A 19 55.17 36.63 26.14
C ALA A 19 55.85 36.79 24.77
N LEU A 20 56.69 35.84 24.33
CA LEU A 20 57.34 35.89 23.00
C LEU A 20 56.55 35.15 21.92
N GLY A 21 55.63 34.24 22.30
CA GLY A 21 54.68 33.61 21.38
C GLY A 21 53.50 34.48 20.98
N THR A 22 53.18 35.55 21.72
CA THR A 22 51.95 36.34 21.53
C THR A 22 52.04 37.30 20.35
N VAL A 23 53.23 37.83 20.02
CA VAL A 23 53.37 38.84 18.95
C VAL A 23 53.59 38.20 17.57
N LEU A 24 54.26 37.04 17.50
CA LEU A 24 54.31 36.22 16.28
C LEU A 24 53.06 35.32 16.12
N GLY A 25 52.44 34.92 17.23
CA GLY A 25 51.17 34.20 17.26
C GLY A 25 49.99 35.06 16.78
N GLY A 26 49.92 36.35 17.12
CA GLY A 26 48.84 37.23 16.67
C GLY A 26 48.70 37.36 15.15
N TRP A 27 49.81 37.28 14.39
CA TRP A 27 49.77 37.37 12.93
C TRP A 27 49.43 36.04 12.24
N VAL A 28 49.84 34.91 12.82
CA VAL A 28 49.45 33.55 12.38
C VAL A 28 48.04 33.19 12.85
N GLN A 29 47.57 33.72 13.97
CA GLN A 29 46.25 33.48 14.55
C GLN A 29 45.18 34.40 13.93
N ALA A 30 45.54 35.57 13.38
CA ALA A 30 44.64 36.37 12.55
C ALA A 30 44.40 35.75 11.15
N ARG A 31 45.44 35.17 10.53
CA ARG A 31 45.30 34.40 9.27
C ARG A 31 44.73 32.98 9.49
N GLY A 32 45.10 32.35 10.60
CA GLY A 32 44.60 31.06 11.05
C GLY A 32 43.15 31.11 11.52
N GLY A 33 42.73 32.21 12.15
CA GLY A 33 41.33 32.44 12.55
C GLY A 33 40.41 32.61 11.35
N GLN A 34 40.86 33.25 10.27
CA GLN A 34 40.11 33.28 9.01
C GLN A 34 40.07 31.91 8.33
N ALA A 35 41.16 31.15 8.35
CA ALA A 35 41.20 29.78 7.80
C ALA A 35 40.32 28.82 8.62
N GLN A 36 40.34 28.92 9.94
CA GLN A 36 39.53 28.11 10.86
C GLN A 36 38.05 28.54 10.83
N ALA A 37 37.74 29.83 10.68
CA ALA A 37 36.38 30.30 10.47
C ALA A 37 35.82 29.86 9.11
N ARG A 38 36.63 29.90 8.03
CA ARG A 38 36.25 29.35 6.72
C ARG A 38 36.08 27.83 6.76
N ALA A 39 36.96 27.11 7.44
CA ALA A 39 36.85 25.66 7.64
C ALA A 39 35.61 25.30 8.47
N ALA A 40 35.31 26.06 9.53
CA ALA A 40 34.10 25.89 10.33
C ALA A 40 32.84 26.22 9.53
N GLN A 41 32.87 27.25 8.68
CA GLN A 41 31.75 27.59 7.80
C GLN A 41 31.53 26.50 6.74
N GLN A 42 32.60 25.96 6.15
CA GLN A 42 32.51 24.83 5.22
C GLN A 42 32.02 23.56 5.91
N ALA A 43 32.53 23.24 7.10
CA ALA A 43 32.06 22.12 7.89
C ALA A 43 30.58 22.27 8.28
N ALA A 44 30.14 23.48 8.65
CA ALA A 44 28.74 23.78 8.94
C ALA A 44 27.85 23.66 7.68
N GLN A 45 28.33 24.11 6.52
CA GLN A 45 27.62 23.94 5.24
C GLN A 45 27.51 22.47 4.85
N ILE A 46 28.59 21.70 4.97
CA ILE A 46 28.61 20.25 4.71
C ILE A 46 27.67 19.53 5.68
N ALA A 47 27.72 19.86 6.98
CA ALA A 47 26.83 19.31 7.98
C ALA A 47 25.36 19.64 7.69
N ALA A 48 25.05 20.91 7.37
CA ALA A 48 23.69 21.32 7.01
C ALA A 48 23.19 20.62 5.74
N GLN A 49 24.04 20.47 4.72
CA GLN A 49 23.71 19.70 3.52
C GLN A 49 23.49 18.22 3.85
N ALA A 50 24.35 17.61 4.66
CA ALA A 50 24.21 16.22 5.08
C ALA A 50 22.92 16.00 5.88
N THR A 51 22.61 16.87 6.84
CA THR A 51 21.36 16.83 7.62
C THR A 51 20.14 17.01 6.73
N HIS A 52 20.19 17.93 5.76
CA HIS A 52 19.11 18.11 4.80
C HIS A 52 18.89 16.87 3.93
N HIS A 53 19.96 16.24 3.43
CA HIS A 53 19.86 15.00 2.67
C HIS A 53 19.29 13.85 3.51
N GLN A 54 19.75 13.71 4.76
CA GLN A 54 19.24 12.70 5.68
C GLN A 54 17.74 12.90 5.97
N ALA A 55 17.32 14.13 6.24
CA ALA A 55 15.91 14.44 6.51
C ALA A 55 15.01 14.14 5.30
N LEU A 56 15.46 14.44 4.08
CA LEU A 56 14.73 14.09 2.86
C LEU A 56 14.67 12.58 2.65
N TYR A 57 15.77 11.87 2.91
CA TYR A 57 15.83 10.42 2.81
C TYR A 57 14.84 9.77 3.78
N ASP A 58 14.86 10.15 5.06
CA ASP A 58 13.98 9.60 6.09
C ASP A 58 12.49 9.90 5.77
N ARG A 59 12.20 11.10 5.27
CA ARG A 59 10.84 11.48 4.85
C ARG A 59 10.36 10.61 3.69
N ARG A 60 11.18 10.41 2.65
CA ARG A 60 10.84 9.58 1.49
C ARG A 60 10.60 8.13 1.88
N TRP A 61 11.46 7.57 2.73
CA TRP A 61 11.31 6.21 3.24
C TRP A 61 10.01 6.04 4.03
N SER A 62 9.71 6.98 4.92
CA SER A 62 8.48 6.99 5.72
C SER A 62 7.22 7.03 4.84
N LEU A 63 7.20 7.90 3.83
CA LEU A 63 6.08 8.02 2.90
C LEU A 63 5.86 6.75 2.07
N LEU A 64 6.93 6.15 1.54
CA LEU A 64 6.82 4.89 0.80
C LEU A 64 6.36 3.73 1.68
N ALA A 65 6.83 3.67 2.94
CA ALA A 65 6.36 2.68 3.89
C ALA A 65 4.87 2.86 4.23
N ALA A 66 4.41 4.11 4.40
CA ALA A 66 3.00 4.43 4.61
C ALA A 66 2.15 4.05 3.39
N TYR A 67 2.64 4.33 2.18
CA TYR A 67 1.99 3.95 0.93
C TYR A 67 1.85 2.43 0.78
N LEU A 68 2.92 1.67 1.03
CA LEU A 68 2.90 0.21 1.00
C LEU A 68 1.93 -0.38 2.03
N ARG A 69 1.83 0.23 3.23
CA ARG A 69 0.86 -0.19 4.24
C ARG A 69 -0.58 0.08 3.79
N ALA A 70 -0.86 1.29 3.31
CA ALA A 70 -2.18 1.66 2.83
C ALA A 70 -2.62 0.79 1.63
N ALA A 71 -1.68 0.38 0.78
CA ALA A 71 -1.92 -0.58 -0.30
C ALA A 71 -2.42 -1.92 0.24
N SER A 72 -1.73 -2.49 1.23
CA SER A 72 -2.12 -3.75 1.86
C SER A 72 -3.48 -3.65 2.56
N GLU A 73 -3.71 -2.58 3.31
CA GLU A 73 -5.00 -2.35 3.98
C GLU A 73 -6.17 -2.22 2.98
N CYS A 74 -5.94 -1.56 1.85
CA CYS A 74 -6.94 -1.43 0.80
C CYS A 74 -7.22 -2.79 0.11
N MET A 75 -6.18 -3.59 -0.13
CA MET A 75 -6.33 -4.94 -0.69
C MET A 75 -7.11 -5.86 0.25
N GLU A 76 -6.82 -5.81 1.56
CA GLU A 76 -7.55 -6.56 2.58
C GLU A 76 -9.02 -6.13 2.63
N ALA A 77 -9.30 -4.83 2.62
CA ALA A 77 -10.66 -4.33 2.64
C ALA A 77 -11.44 -4.67 1.36
N ALA A 78 -10.77 -4.65 0.19
CA ALA A 78 -11.35 -5.12 -1.06
C ALA A 78 -11.67 -6.63 -1.00
N ASP A 79 -10.78 -7.44 -0.41
CA ASP A 79 -11.01 -8.87 -0.25
C ASP A 79 -12.17 -9.18 0.71
N GLN A 80 -12.30 -8.41 1.79
CA GLN A 80 -13.39 -8.51 2.76
C GLN A 80 -14.77 -8.23 2.14
N LEU A 81 -14.85 -7.51 1.02
CA LEU A 81 -16.12 -7.35 0.30
C LEU A 81 -16.71 -8.71 -0.08
N TYR A 82 -15.91 -9.74 -0.37
CA TYR A 82 -16.44 -11.06 -0.74
C TYR A 82 -17.07 -11.83 0.44
N THR A 83 -16.85 -11.38 1.68
CA THR A 83 -17.37 -12.04 2.89
C THR A 83 -18.37 -11.20 3.64
N THR A 84 -18.20 -9.88 3.64
CA THR A 84 -18.98 -8.94 4.44
C THR A 84 -19.41 -7.76 3.58
N ASP A 85 -20.61 -7.24 3.82
CA ASP A 85 -21.07 -6.04 3.16
C ASP A 85 -20.52 -4.78 3.84
N SER A 86 -19.22 -4.54 3.66
CA SER A 86 -18.50 -3.42 4.27
C SER A 86 -18.03 -2.40 3.23
N LEU A 87 -18.88 -2.09 2.24
CA LEU A 87 -18.54 -1.12 1.20
C LEU A 87 -18.10 0.25 1.74
N PRO A 88 -18.72 0.81 2.80
CA PRO A 88 -18.24 2.07 3.38
C PRO A 88 -16.81 1.98 3.91
N ASP A 89 -16.41 0.87 4.51
CA ASP A 89 -15.04 0.70 5.00
C ASP A 89 -14.03 0.54 3.87
N ALA A 90 -14.35 -0.29 2.87
CA ALA A 90 -13.53 -0.44 1.67
C ALA A 90 -13.32 0.91 0.95
N ARG A 91 -14.37 1.74 0.87
CA ARG A 91 -14.27 3.09 0.30
C ARG A 91 -13.36 3.99 1.12
N ARG A 92 -13.45 3.96 2.46
CA ARG A 92 -12.53 4.73 3.33
C ARG A 92 -11.07 4.31 3.11
N ARG A 93 -10.79 3.01 3.05
CA ARG A 93 -9.44 2.48 2.82
C ARG A 93 -8.92 2.84 1.43
N TRP A 94 -9.77 2.79 0.41
CA TRP A 94 -9.44 3.27 -0.94
C TRP A 94 -9.07 4.76 -0.96
N HIS A 95 -9.81 5.60 -0.25
CA HIS A 95 -9.47 7.03 -0.13
C HIS A 95 -8.13 7.23 0.59
N ALA A 96 -7.90 6.56 1.72
CA ALA A 96 -6.63 6.64 2.45
C ALA A 96 -5.45 6.19 1.57
N PHE A 97 -5.62 5.11 0.81
CA PHE A 97 -4.64 4.63 -0.16
C PHE A 97 -4.35 5.66 -1.26
N THR A 98 -5.39 6.30 -1.82
CA THR A 98 -5.24 7.30 -2.88
C THR A 98 -4.49 8.54 -2.36
N LEU A 99 -4.74 8.96 -1.11
CA LEU A 99 -3.98 10.03 -0.47
C LEU A 99 -2.50 9.64 -0.27
N ALA A 100 -2.24 8.44 0.25
CA ALA A 100 -0.88 7.95 0.45
C ALA A 100 -0.11 7.81 -0.89
N HIS A 101 -0.80 7.47 -1.98
CA HIS A 101 -0.22 7.46 -3.32
C HIS A 101 0.22 8.87 -3.74
N ALA A 102 -0.64 9.87 -3.61
CA ALA A 102 -0.31 11.25 -3.99
C ALA A 102 0.88 11.79 -3.18
N GLU A 103 0.95 11.47 -1.88
CA GLU A 103 2.09 11.83 -1.03
C GLU A 103 3.38 11.12 -1.46
N ALA A 104 3.30 9.84 -1.81
CA ALA A 104 4.44 9.06 -2.30
C ALA A 104 4.93 9.57 -3.66
N GLU A 105 4.02 9.83 -4.60
CA GLU A 105 4.33 10.37 -5.94
C GLU A 105 5.04 11.72 -5.84
N LEU A 106 4.56 12.62 -4.97
CA LEU A 106 5.16 13.95 -4.75
C LEU A 106 6.60 13.86 -4.23
N ALA A 107 6.90 12.88 -3.37
CA ALA A 107 8.20 12.76 -2.71
C ALA A 107 9.18 11.82 -3.46
N ALA A 108 8.67 10.97 -4.34
CA ALA A 108 9.42 9.93 -5.01
C ALA A 108 10.50 10.51 -5.95
N PRO A 109 11.73 9.96 -5.92
CA PRO A 109 12.69 10.15 -6.99
C PRO A 109 12.13 9.64 -8.33
N ALA A 110 12.55 10.23 -9.45
CA ALA A 110 12.03 9.89 -10.79
C ALA A 110 12.06 8.38 -11.09
N ALA A 111 13.11 7.67 -10.65
CA ALA A 111 13.25 6.22 -10.82
C ALA A 111 12.19 5.37 -10.09
N LEU A 112 11.43 5.94 -9.15
CA LEU A 112 10.36 5.25 -8.42
C LEU A 112 8.96 5.60 -8.91
N LEU A 113 8.80 6.55 -9.84
CA LEU A 113 7.46 6.98 -10.29
C LEU A 113 6.68 5.84 -10.96
N ASP A 114 7.30 5.10 -11.88
CA ASP A 114 6.62 3.98 -12.56
C ASP A 114 6.24 2.85 -11.58
N PRO A 115 7.16 2.34 -10.71
CA PRO A 115 6.77 1.34 -9.70
C PRO A 115 5.68 1.81 -8.72
N VAL A 116 5.65 3.10 -8.38
CA VAL A 116 4.60 3.68 -7.53
C VAL A 116 3.26 3.69 -8.26
N ASP A 117 3.22 4.10 -9.53
CA ASP A 117 1.98 4.10 -10.31
C ASP A 117 1.48 2.68 -10.62
N ASP A 118 2.38 1.73 -10.86
CA ASP A 118 1.99 0.34 -11.10
C ASP A 118 1.33 -0.29 -9.87
N LEU A 119 1.81 0.02 -8.66
CA LEU A 119 1.15 -0.43 -7.43
C LEU A 119 -0.25 0.17 -7.31
N ARG A 120 -0.40 1.47 -7.65
CA ARG A 120 -1.72 2.13 -7.70
C ARG A 120 -2.67 1.42 -8.66
N LYS A 121 -2.22 1.12 -9.88
CA LYS A 121 -3.04 0.42 -10.87
C LYS A 121 -3.45 -0.96 -10.38
N ALA A 122 -2.53 -1.74 -9.79
CA ALA A 122 -2.82 -3.08 -9.30
C ALA A 122 -3.88 -3.07 -8.18
N VAL A 123 -3.71 -2.21 -7.17
CA VAL A 123 -4.68 -2.05 -6.06
C VAL A 123 -6.02 -1.51 -6.58
N GLY A 124 -6.00 -0.53 -7.47
CA GLY A 124 -7.20 0.04 -8.07
C GLY A 124 -8.03 -0.99 -8.84
N ARG A 125 -7.37 -1.79 -9.69
CA ARG A 125 -8.05 -2.88 -10.41
C ARG A 125 -8.73 -3.85 -9.44
N MET A 126 -8.02 -4.30 -8.41
CA MET A 126 -8.58 -5.20 -7.40
C MET A 126 -9.81 -4.58 -6.70
N TYR A 127 -9.71 -3.34 -6.24
CA TYR A 127 -10.81 -2.64 -5.56
C TYR A 127 -12.06 -2.55 -6.45
N TRP A 128 -11.92 -2.09 -7.70
CA TRP A 128 -13.06 -1.93 -8.60
C TRP A 128 -13.71 -3.26 -8.98
N THR A 129 -12.92 -4.31 -9.22
CA THR A 129 -13.48 -5.64 -9.48
C THR A 129 -14.15 -6.23 -8.26
N ALA A 130 -13.57 -6.07 -7.07
CA ALA A 130 -14.21 -6.52 -5.83
C ALA A 130 -15.55 -5.81 -5.63
N GLN A 131 -15.63 -4.49 -5.86
CA GLN A 131 -16.87 -3.75 -5.75
C GLN A 131 -17.97 -4.28 -6.69
N GLN A 132 -17.61 -4.68 -7.92
CA GLN A 132 -18.56 -5.18 -8.92
C GLN A 132 -18.95 -6.65 -8.71
N ALA A 133 -17.99 -7.50 -8.32
CA ALA A 133 -18.18 -8.95 -8.27
C ALA A 133 -18.62 -9.46 -6.89
N ALA A 134 -18.21 -8.80 -5.81
CA ALA A 134 -18.47 -9.27 -4.45
C ALA A 134 -19.97 -9.37 -4.08
N PRO A 135 -20.86 -8.45 -4.50
CA PRO A 135 -22.28 -8.58 -4.19
C PRO A 135 -22.89 -9.89 -4.72
N ALA A 136 -22.62 -10.22 -5.98
CA ALA A 136 -23.05 -11.49 -6.58
C ALA A 136 -22.41 -12.69 -5.86
N ALA A 137 -21.12 -12.61 -5.53
CA ALA A 137 -20.44 -13.66 -4.79
C ALA A 137 -21.07 -13.98 -3.44
N ARG A 138 -21.45 -12.94 -2.69
CA ARG A 138 -22.14 -13.09 -1.41
C ARG A 138 -23.53 -13.70 -1.61
N ALA A 139 -24.29 -13.26 -2.62
CA ALA A 139 -25.60 -13.82 -2.94
C ALA A 139 -25.52 -15.33 -3.25
N VAL A 140 -24.55 -15.75 -4.07
CA VAL A 140 -24.31 -17.17 -4.38
C VAL A 140 -23.95 -17.95 -3.12
N LYS A 141 -23.03 -17.41 -2.31
CA LYS A 141 -22.56 -18.07 -1.08
C LYS A 141 -23.72 -18.24 -0.09
N GLU A 142 -24.57 -17.23 0.06
CA GLU A 142 -25.73 -17.26 0.93
C GLU A 142 -26.78 -18.28 0.46
N LEU A 143 -27.12 -18.28 -0.84
CA LEU A 143 -28.03 -19.26 -1.43
C LEU A 143 -27.52 -20.69 -1.21
N ARG A 144 -26.22 -20.93 -1.45
CA ARG A 144 -25.59 -22.25 -1.21
C ARG A 144 -25.59 -22.62 0.27
N ARG A 145 -25.35 -21.67 1.17
CA ARG A 145 -25.36 -21.89 2.62
C ARG A 145 -26.75 -22.36 3.09
N ARG A 146 -27.82 -21.67 2.66
CA ARG A 146 -29.20 -22.02 3.02
C ARG A 146 -29.64 -23.36 2.44
N ALA A 147 -29.30 -23.62 1.18
CA ALA A 147 -29.55 -24.93 0.56
C ALA A 147 -28.87 -26.07 1.35
N LYS A 148 -27.64 -25.86 1.83
CA LYS A 148 -26.94 -26.83 2.70
C LYS A 148 -27.59 -27.01 4.08
N GLN A 149 -28.28 -25.99 4.58
CA GLN A 149 -29.05 -26.08 5.83
C GLN A 149 -30.40 -26.78 5.66
N GLY A 150 -30.73 -27.21 4.42
CA GLY A 150 -31.94 -27.97 4.12
C GLY A 150 -33.17 -27.11 3.86
N GLU A 151 -33.02 -25.79 3.67
CA GLU A 151 -34.15 -24.92 3.31
C GLU A 151 -34.68 -25.31 1.90
N PRO A 152 -35.92 -25.84 1.78
CA PRO A 152 -36.39 -26.39 0.50
C PRO A 152 -36.50 -25.35 -0.61
N ALA A 153 -36.86 -24.11 -0.28
CA ALA A 153 -36.89 -23.01 -1.23
C ALA A 153 -35.49 -22.70 -1.78
N ALA A 154 -34.48 -22.62 -0.91
CA ALA A 154 -33.09 -22.37 -1.31
C ALA A 154 -32.49 -23.50 -2.15
N VAL A 155 -32.86 -24.77 -1.88
CA VAL A 155 -32.43 -25.91 -2.73
C VAL A 155 -32.99 -25.76 -4.15
N ARG A 156 -34.30 -25.51 -4.28
CA ARG A 156 -34.96 -25.31 -5.58
C ARG A 156 -34.39 -24.10 -6.33
N ALA A 157 -34.20 -22.98 -5.64
CA ALA A 157 -33.60 -21.78 -6.21
C ALA A 157 -32.16 -22.04 -6.70
N ARG A 158 -31.35 -22.76 -5.92
CA ARG A 158 -29.98 -23.13 -6.33
C ARG A 158 -29.98 -23.97 -7.60
N GLU A 159 -30.87 -24.95 -7.71
CA GLU A 159 -30.99 -25.81 -8.89
C GLU A 159 -31.47 -25.05 -10.12
N ALA A 160 -32.49 -24.19 -9.97
CA ALA A 160 -33.01 -23.37 -11.05
C ALA A 160 -31.96 -22.36 -11.58
N VAL A 161 -31.23 -21.69 -10.66
CA VAL A 161 -30.11 -20.81 -11.03
C VAL A 161 -28.99 -21.60 -11.71
N GLY A 162 -28.70 -22.83 -11.26
CA GLY A 162 -27.74 -23.73 -11.92
C GLY A 162 -28.12 -24.00 -13.37
N ARG A 163 -29.37 -24.40 -13.63
CA ARG A 163 -29.88 -24.62 -15.01
C ARG A 163 -29.82 -23.36 -15.85
N LEU A 164 -30.19 -22.21 -15.29
CA LEU A 164 -30.09 -20.91 -15.97
C LEU A 164 -28.63 -20.58 -16.34
N TRP A 165 -27.66 -20.96 -15.51
CA TRP A 165 -26.24 -20.73 -15.79
C TRP A 165 -25.66 -21.70 -16.83
N GLU A 166 -26.27 -22.87 -17.03
CA GLU A 166 -25.91 -23.84 -18.08
C GLU A 166 -26.35 -23.41 -19.49
N LEU A 167 -27.23 -22.40 -19.61
CA LEU A 167 -27.63 -21.79 -20.89
C LEU A 167 -26.51 -20.98 -21.59
N ASP A 168 -25.30 -21.04 -21.04
CA ASP A 168 -24.01 -20.55 -21.53
C ASP A 168 -23.90 -20.24 -23.03
N ASP A 169 -23.25 -19.11 -23.36
CA ASP A 169 -22.80 -18.50 -24.65
C ASP A 169 -23.66 -18.61 -25.93
N ARG A 170 -24.61 -19.53 -25.97
CA ARG A 170 -25.46 -19.86 -27.11
C ARG A 170 -26.67 -18.94 -27.21
N PHE A 171 -26.97 -18.25 -26.11
CA PHE A 171 -28.11 -17.36 -25.98
C PHE A 171 -27.61 -15.93 -25.79
N THR A 172 -28.13 -15.01 -26.59
CA THR A 172 -27.99 -13.56 -26.34
C THR A 172 -28.69 -13.20 -25.02
N PRO A 173 -28.35 -12.06 -24.38
CA PRO A 173 -29.02 -11.62 -23.15
C PRO A 173 -30.55 -11.60 -23.26
N ALA A 174 -31.10 -11.08 -24.35
CA ALA A 174 -32.55 -11.04 -24.59
C ALA A 174 -33.17 -12.45 -24.69
N GLN A 175 -32.51 -13.38 -25.38
CA GLN A 175 -33.00 -14.76 -25.49
C GLN A 175 -32.98 -15.47 -24.14
N ARG A 176 -31.94 -15.21 -23.34
CA ARG A 176 -31.83 -15.74 -21.98
C ARG A 176 -32.92 -15.21 -21.06
N GLU A 177 -33.18 -13.91 -21.06
CA GLU A 177 -34.25 -13.29 -20.28
C GLU A 177 -35.64 -13.82 -20.67
N SER A 178 -35.84 -14.17 -21.95
CA SER A 178 -37.09 -14.75 -22.45
C SER A 178 -37.24 -16.25 -22.20
N SER A 179 -36.22 -16.93 -21.64
CA SER A 179 -36.22 -18.38 -21.50
C SER A 179 -37.07 -18.85 -20.31
N GLN A 180 -37.51 -20.11 -20.38
CA GLN A 180 -38.25 -20.72 -19.27
C GLN A 180 -37.37 -20.85 -18.03
N GLU A 181 -36.08 -21.16 -18.20
CA GLU A 181 -35.10 -21.27 -17.12
C GLU A 181 -34.91 -19.95 -16.38
N PHE A 182 -34.96 -18.81 -17.07
CA PHE A 182 -34.92 -17.50 -16.42
C PHE A 182 -36.16 -17.28 -15.56
N THR A 183 -37.34 -17.57 -16.11
CA THR A 183 -38.62 -17.46 -15.38
C THR A 183 -38.64 -18.37 -14.15
N ASP A 184 -38.22 -19.63 -14.31
CA ASP A 184 -38.14 -20.63 -13.25
C ASP A 184 -37.15 -20.18 -12.15
N ALA A 185 -35.98 -19.68 -12.52
CA ALA A 185 -34.99 -19.18 -11.57
C ALA A 185 -35.49 -17.95 -10.82
N ALA A 186 -36.15 -17.01 -11.52
CA ALA A 186 -36.71 -15.81 -10.91
C ALA A 186 -37.80 -16.17 -9.88
N GLN A 187 -38.75 -17.04 -10.25
CA GLN A 187 -39.79 -17.52 -9.34
C GLN A 187 -39.22 -18.30 -8.15
N ALA A 188 -38.22 -19.15 -8.38
CA ALA A 188 -37.60 -19.92 -7.32
C ALA A 188 -36.84 -19.02 -6.33
N LEU A 189 -36.16 -17.98 -6.81
CA LEU A 189 -35.47 -17.00 -5.97
C LEU A 189 -36.44 -16.15 -5.15
N ASP A 190 -37.57 -15.72 -5.72
CA ASP A 190 -38.62 -14.97 -5.02
C ASP A 190 -39.23 -15.78 -3.86
N ALA A 191 -39.28 -17.11 -4.00
CA ALA A 191 -39.76 -18.01 -2.95
C ALA A 191 -38.79 -18.17 -1.76
N VAL A 192 -37.55 -17.65 -1.82
CA VAL A 192 -36.57 -17.74 -0.72
C VAL A 192 -36.79 -16.57 0.26
N SER A 193 -37.32 -16.88 1.45
CA SER A 193 -37.66 -15.85 2.45
C SER A 193 -36.44 -15.03 2.87
N GLY A 194 -36.54 -13.69 2.77
CA GLY A 194 -35.45 -12.78 3.11
C GLY A 194 -34.28 -12.76 2.12
N PHE A 195 -34.45 -13.32 0.93
CA PHE A 195 -33.55 -13.12 -0.20
C PHE A 195 -34.03 -11.88 -0.97
N GLY A 196 -33.22 -10.82 -1.02
CA GLY A 196 -33.65 -9.53 -1.57
C GLY A 196 -33.76 -9.53 -3.10
N SER A 197 -34.59 -8.65 -3.65
CA SER A 197 -34.75 -8.48 -5.11
C SER A 197 -33.42 -8.13 -5.81
N GLU A 198 -32.57 -7.32 -5.17
CA GLU A 198 -31.24 -6.99 -5.68
C GLU A 198 -30.33 -8.23 -5.76
N GLN A 199 -30.37 -9.11 -4.76
CA GLN A 199 -29.59 -10.35 -4.76
C GLN A 199 -30.09 -11.30 -5.83
N ALA A 200 -31.40 -11.41 -6.03
CA ALA A 200 -31.99 -12.19 -7.09
C ALA A 200 -31.56 -11.68 -8.48
N ALA A 201 -31.65 -10.37 -8.71
CA ALA A 201 -31.22 -9.75 -9.96
C ALA A 201 -29.74 -10.03 -10.28
N LEU A 202 -28.86 -9.95 -9.27
CA LEU A 202 -27.44 -10.27 -9.43
C LEU A 202 -27.18 -11.73 -9.84
N LEU A 203 -27.99 -12.67 -9.36
CA LEU A 203 -27.86 -14.10 -9.72
C LEU A 203 -28.42 -14.40 -11.10
N LEU A 204 -29.51 -13.71 -11.48
CA LEU A 204 -30.15 -13.83 -12.79
C LEU A 204 -29.29 -13.23 -13.90
N ASP A 205 -28.61 -12.11 -13.64
CA ASP A 205 -27.76 -11.43 -14.64
C ASP A 205 -26.46 -12.20 -14.94
N ARG A 206 -25.93 -12.96 -13.98
CA ARG A 206 -24.63 -13.66 -14.11
C ARG A 206 -24.74 -15.04 -14.73
N THR A 207 -23.65 -15.52 -15.33
CA THR A 207 -23.49 -16.89 -15.85
C THR A 207 -22.43 -17.65 -15.05
N GLN A 208 -22.35 -18.97 -15.23
CA GLN A 208 -21.30 -19.77 -14.59
C GLN A 208 -19.90 -19.32 -15.02
N ARG A 209 -19.68 -19.00 -16.31
CA ARG A 209 -18.39 -18.49 -16.78
C ARG A 209 -18.02 -17.16 -16.15
N HIS A 210 -18.97 -16.22 -16.00
CA HIS A 210 -18.71 -14.96 -15.31
C HIS A 210 -18.26 -15.18 -13.87
N TRP A 211 -18.85 -16.18 -13.19
CA TRP A 211 -18.48 -16.54 -11.83
C TRP A 211 -17.07 -17.12 -11.74
N GLU A 212 -16.75 -18.10 -12.58
CA GLU A 212 -15.42 -18.75 -12.62
C GLU A 212 -14.33 -17.76 -13.03
N ALA A 213 -14.60 -16.91 -14.03
CA ALA A 213 -13.71 -15.84 -14.44
C ALA A 213 -13.45 -14.84 -13.32
N ALA A 214 -14.49 -14.41 -12.58
CA ALA A 214 -14.31 -13.48 -11.46
C ALA A 214 -13.47 -14.09 -10.32
N ALA A 215 -13.63 -15.39 -10.04
CA ALA A 215 -12.83 -16.08 -9.03
C ALA A 215 -11.36 -16.21 -9.47
N SER A 216 -11.11 -16.59 -10.72
CA SER A 216 -9.76 -16.65 -11.28
C SER A 216 -9.10 -15.27 -11.33
N GLU A 217 -9.83 -14.27 -11.79
CA GLU A 217 -9.36 -12.88 -11.87
C GLU A 217 -8.98 -12.36 -10.48
N ARG A 218 -9.78 -12.63 -9.44
CA ARG A 218 -9.45 -12.25 -8.06
C ARG A 218 -8.08 -12.79 -7.61
N GLU A 219 -7.77 -14.05 -7.88
CA GLU A 219 -6.49 -14.65 -7.49
C GLU A 219 -5.33 -14.08 -8.31
N THR A 220 -5.49 -13.96 -9.64
CA THR A 220 -4.49 -13.29 -10.50
C THR A 220 -4.19 -11.87 -10.04
N ARG A 221 -5.19 -11.12 -9.59
CA ARG A 221 -5.01 -9.73 -9.11
C ARG A 221 -4.26 -9.67 -7.77
N LYS A 222 -4.44 -10.65 -6.89
CA LYS A 222 -3.65 -10.77 -5.66
C LYS A 222 -2.19 -11.05 -5.95
N GLU A 223 -1.92 -11.96 -6.88
CA GLU A 223 -0.57 -12.27 -7.33
C GLU A 223 0.09 -11.05 -7.98
N ASP A 224 -0.63 -10.34 -8.84
CA ASP A 224 -0.18 -9.07 -9.46
C ASP A 224 0.20 -8.04 -8.40
N HIS A 225 -0.65 -7.83 -7.39
CA HIS A 225 -0.34 -6.93 -6.27
C HIS A 225 0.94 -7.35 -5.53
N ILE A 226 1.09 -8.62 -5.20
CA ILE A 226 2.28 -9.12 -4.48
C ILE A 226 3.55 -8.89 -5.32
N ARG A 227 3.47 -9.17 -6.62
CA ARG A 227 4.57 -8.97 -7.57
C ARG A 227 4.97 -7.50 -7.64
N VAL A 228 4.04 -6.61 -7.96
CA VAL A 228 4.31 -5.17 -8.10
C VAL A 228 4.78 -4.55 -6.79
N ARG A 229 4.24 -5.01 -5.64
CA ARG A 229 4.73 -4.60 -4.32
C ARG A 229 6.20 -4.96 -4.11
N ARG A 230 6.63 -6.16 -4.53
CA ARG A 230 8.04 -6.58 -4.44
C ARG A 230 8.92 -5.76 -5.37
N GLU A 231 8.45 -5.47 -6.58
CA GLU A 231 9.16 -4.63 -7.55
C GLU A 231 9.37 -3.21 -6.99
N LEU A 232 8.35 -2.58 -6.41
CA LEU A 232 8.48 -1.28 -5.74
C LEU A 232 9.46 -1.33 -4.57
N VAL A 233 9.39 -2.37 -3.73
CA VAL A 233 10.34 -2.53 -2.61
C VAL A 233 11.77 -2.67 -3.12
N SER A 234 12.01 -3.48 -4.15
CA SER A 234 13.34 -3.64 -4.74
C SER A 234 13.84 -2.34 -5.39
N ALA A 235 12.99 -1.64 -6.14
CA ALA A 235 13.33 -0.34 -6.70
C ALA A 235 13.69 0.67 -5.61
N ALA A 236 12.90 0.74 -4.53
CA ALA A 236 13.18 1.59 -3.39
C ALA A 236 14.53 1.25 -2.74
N ARG A 237 14.80 -0.03 -2.47
CA ARG A 237 16.08 -0.44 -1.87
C ARG A 237 17.29 -0.09 -2.74
N ASN A 238 17.17 -0.21 -4.06
CA ASN A 238 18.21 0.21 -4.99
C ASN A 238 18.43 1.73 -4.97
N VAL A 239 17.36 2.51 -5.04
CA VAL A 239 17.43 3.99 -5.04
C VAL A 239 17.96 4.54 -3.72
N PHE A 240 17.62 3.89 -2.61
CA PHE A 240 18.03 4.28 -1.27
C PHE A 240 19.33 3.62 -0.81
N GLY A 241 19.91 2.73 -1.62
CA GLY A 241 21.21 2.10 -1.33
C GLY A 241 21.19 1.04 -0.23
N THR A 242 20.02 0.48 0.10
CA THR A 242 19.87 -0.52 1.18
C THR A 242 20.07 -1.96 0.71
N ASP A 243 20.22 -2.21 -0.60
CA ASP A 243 20.52 -3.55 -1.16
C ASP A 243 22.01 -3.93 -1.07
N ARG A 244 22.87 -3.04 -0.53
CA ARG A 244 24.33 -3.23 -0.46
C ARG A 244 24.86 -3.55 0.94
N PHE A 245 24.00 -3.98 1.86
CA PHE A 245 24.37 -4.38 3.23
C PHE A 245 23.96 -5.82 3.51
#